data_AF-N1ZRP2-F1
#
_entry.id   AF-N1ZRP2-F1
#
_cell.length_a   1.000
_cell.length_b   1.000
_cell.length_c   1.000
_cell.angle_alpha   90.00
_cell.angle_beta   90.00
_cell.angle_gamma   90.00
#
_symmetry.space_group_name_H-M   'P 1'
#
loop_
_entity.id
_entity.type
_entity.pdbx_description
1 polymer ?
#
loop_
_entity_poly.entity_id
_entity_poly.type
_entity_poly.pdbx_seq_one_letter_code
_entity_poly.pdbx_strand_id
1 'polypeptide(L)'
;MENITADGKIKTIRCVKATHEDFAKLVQLGKDAKKELETLEKQWGHTLIELKELIKQEAYKTITYEAEKKTALEIYTEMIQKAEQLYTYHNAYHVLMEEGVNELLDTIGIAPDSYGYDFYQLCLEN
;
A
#
# COMPACT_ATOMS: atom_id res chain seq x y z
N MET A 1 -14.77 -17.45 -24.55
CA MET A 1 -15.58 -17.00 -23.39
C MET A 1 -15.11 -15.60 -23.03
N GLU A 2 -15.96 -14.59 -23.20
CA GLU A 2 -15.65 -13.21 -22.83
C GLU A 2 -15.56 -13.10 -21.30
N ASN A 3 -14.36 -12.87 -20.80
CA ASN A 3 -14.10 -12.60 -19.37
C ASN A 3 -14.41 -11.13 -19.04
N ILE A 4 -15.43 -10.57 -19.68
CA ILE A 4 -15.81 -9.15 -19.62
C ILE A 4 -17.29 -9.06 -19.22
N THR A 5 -17.63 -8.14 -18.31
CA THR A 5 -19.00 -7.78 -17.92
C THR A 5 -19.67 -6.93 -19.01
N ALA A 6 -20.99 -6.76 -18.94
CA ALA A 6 -21.73 -6.01 -19.97
C ALA A 6 -21.30 -4.53 -20.08
N ASP A 7 -20.69 -3.98 -19.03
CA ASP A 7 -20.12 -2.63 -18.96
C ASP A 7 -18.61 -2.57 -19.28
N GLY A 8 -18.03 -3.64 -19.84
CA GLY A 8 -16.65 -3.63 -20.33
C GLY A 8 -15.57 -3.89 -19.28
N LYS A 9 -15.94 -4.30 -18.05
CA LYS A 9 -14.97 -4.62 -16.98
C LYS A 9 -14.60 -6.10 -16.96
N ILE A 10 -13.44 -6.45 -16.43
CA ILE A 10 -13.06 -7.86 -16.27
C ILE A 10 -13.96 -8.52 -15.22
N LYS A 11 -14.47 -9.72 -15.52
CA LYS A 11 -15.22 -10.53 -14.56
C LYS A 11 -14.34 -11.17 -13.48
N THR A 12 -13.19 -11.69 -13.86
CA THR A 12 -12.29 -12.44 -12.96
C THR A 12 -10.85 -12.39 -13.45
N ILE A 13 -9.88 -12.02 -12.60
CA ILE A 13 -8.46 -12.26 -12.88
C ILE A 13 -8.21 -13.76 -12.68
N ARG A 14 -7.87 -14.53 -13.73
CA ARG A 14 -7.94 -16.01 -13.65
C ARG A 14 -6.87 -16.60 -12.74
N CYS A 15 -5.71 -15.98 -12.65
CA CYS A 15 -4.61 -16.45 -11.81
C CYS A 15 -4.99 -16.53 -10.32
N VAL A 16 -5.66 -15.50 -9.82
CA VAL A 16 -5.95 -15.31 -8.39
C VAL A 16 -7.43 -15.47 -8.02
N LYS A 17 -8.31 -15.71 -9.02
CA LYS A 17 -9.78 -15.70 -8.86
C LYS A 17 -10.30 -14.42 -8.17
N ALA A 18 -9.58 -13.31 -8.30
CA ALA A 18 -9.95 -12.03 -7.71
C ALA A 18 -10.84 -11.23 -8.67
N THR A 19 -11.81 -10.51 -8.12
CA THR A 19 -12.69 -9.61 -8.87
C THR A 19 -12.15 -8.18 -8.87
N HIS A 20 -12.71 -7.32 -9.73
CA HIS A 20 -12.44 -5.88 -9.67
C HIS A 20 -12.80 -5.25 -8.31
N GLU A 21 -13.82 -5.79 -7.61
CA GLU A 21 -14.17 -5.34 -6.26
C GLU A 21 -13.11 -5.72 -5.22
N ASP A 22 -12.50 -6.89 -5.34
CA ASP A 22 -11.42 -7.32 -4.44
C ASP A 22 -10.17 -6.46 -4.62
N PHE A 23 -9.90 -6.06 -5.87
CA PHE A 23 -8.86 -5.09 -6.18
C PHE A 23 -9.16 -3.71 -5.57
N ALA A 24 -10.38 -3.19 -5.75
CA ALA A 24 -10.78 -1.91 -5.17
C ALA A 24 -10.70 -1.92 -3.63
N LYS A 25 -11.08 -3.03 -2.98
CA LYS A 25 -10.92 -3.21 -1.53
C LYS A 25 -9.45 -3.18 -1.11
N LEU A 26 -8.56 -3.87 -1.85
CA LEU A 26 -7.14 -3.89 -1.55
C LEU A 26 -6.51 -2.48 -1.66
N VAL A 27 -6.87 -1.73 -2.70
CA VAL A 27 -6.42 -0.33 -2.88
C VAL A 27 -6.88 0.53 -1.70
N GLN A 28 -8.15 0.39 -1.28
CA GLN A 28 -8.67 1.14 -0.14
C GLN A 28 -7.93 0.79 1.16
N LEU A 29 -7.67 -0.51 1.42
CA LEU A 29 -6.87 -0.94 2.57
C LEU A 29 -5.46 -0.36 2.57
N GLY A 30 -4.82 -0.27 1.40
CA GLY A 30 -3.53 0.39 1.24
C GLY A 30 -3.59 1.90 1.53
N LYS A 31 -4.61 2.61 1.03
CA LYS A 31 -4.84 4.04 1.31
C LYS A 31 -5.07 4.30 2.80
N ASP A 32 -5.88 3.45 3.44
CA ASP A 32 -6.17 3.57 4.87
C ASP A 32 -4.91 3.32 5.71
N ALA A 33 -4.14 2.28 5.41
CA ALA A 33 -2.87 1.99 6.09
C ALA A 33 -1.83 3.11 5.92
N LYS A 34 -1.74 3.71 4.72
CA LYS A 34 -0.88 4.88 4.48
C LYS A 34 -1.29 6.06 5.34
N LYS A 35 -2.61 6.35 5.40
CA LYS A 35 -3.14 7.44 6.20
C LYS A 35 -2.93 7.23 7.70
N GLU A 36 -3.05 5.99 8.19
CA GLU A 36 -2.72 5.63 9.57
C GLU A 36 -1.25 5.91 9.88
N LEU A 37 -0.32 5.51 9.00
CA LEU A 37 1.10 5.77 9.16
C LEU A 37 1.41 7.28 9.19
N GLU A 38 0.87 8.05 8.24
CA GLU A 38 1.01 9.52 8.21
C GLU A 38 0.43 10.19 9.45
N THR A 39 -0.63 9.62 10.04
CA THR A 39 -1.23 10.13 11.28
C THR A 39 -0.31 9.88 12.46
N LEU A 40 0.31 8.70 12.55
CA LEU A 40 1.30 8.39 13.58
C LEU A 40 2.55 9.28 13.46
N GLU A 41 3.04 9.53 12.24
CA GLU A 41 4.15 10.47 12.00
C GLU A 41 3.84 11.87 12.53
N LYS A 42 2.63 12.36 12.26
CA LYS A 42 2.16 13.67 12.76
C LYS A 42 1.96 13.68 14.27
N GLN A 43 1.40 12.61 14.84
CA GLN A 43 1.16 12.47 16.26
C GLN A 43 2.48 12.54 17.04
N TRP A 44 3.47 11.74 16.63
CA TRP A 44 4.74 11.64 17.35
C TRP A 44 5.78 12.65 16.89
N GLY A 45 5.51 13.41 15.82
CA GLY A 45 6.41 14.42 15.27
C GLY A 45 7.69 13.85 14.67
N HIS A 46 7.68 12.58 14.29
CA HIS A 46 8.85 11.87 13.76
C HIS A 46 8.45 10.87 12.68
N THR A 47 9.23 10.84 11.61
CA THR A 47 9.19 9.79 10.58
C THR A 47 9.89 8.52 11.05
N LEU A 48 9.63 7.39 10.38
CA LEU A 48 10.34 6.13 10.62
C LEU A 48 11.87 6.26 10.49
N ILE A 49 12.34 7.08 9.54
CA ILE A 49 13.77 7.31 9.31
C ILE A 49 14.37 8.06 10.50
N GLU A 50 13.72 9.11 10.95
CA GLU A 50 14.18 9.91 12.10
C GLU A 50 14.18 9.08 13.38
N LEU A 51 13.16 8.26 13.62
CA LEU A 51 13.11 7.35 14.77
C LEU A 51 14.22 6.31 14.71
N LYS A 52 14.52 5.75 13.53
CA LYS A 52 15.62 4.80 13.36
C LYS A 52 16.97 5.41 13.74
N GLU A 53 17.22 6.65 13.34
CA GLU A 53 18.45 7.36 13.73
C GLU A 53 18.44 7.72 15.22
N LEU A 54 17.29 8.13 15.76
CA LEU A 54 17.14 8.43 17.18
C LEU A 54 17.42 7.20 18.05
N ILE A 55 16.94 6.01 17.66
CA ILE A 55 17.13 4.76 18.40
C ILE A 55 18.59 4.34 18.47
N LYS A 56 19.38 4.59 17.41
CA LYS A 56 20.83 4.33 17.42
C LYS A 56 21.56 5.18 18.46
N GLN A 57 21.04 6.36 18.76
CA GLN A 57 21.63 7.29 19.72
C GLN A 57 21.09 7.05 21.13
N GLU A 58 19.76 6.98 21.28
CA GLU A 58 19.07 6.92 22.56
C GLU A 58 17.67 6.25 22.43
N ALA A 59 17.65 4.92 22.30
CA ALA A 59 16.42 4.13 22.13
C ALA A 59 15.31 4.37 23.18
N TYR A 60 15.70 4.65 24.43
CA TYR A 60 14.76 4.83 25.55
C TYR A 60 14.40 6.29 25.82
N LYS A 61 14.83 7.22 24.95
CA LYS A 61 14.38 8.60 25.00
C LYS A 61 12.87 8.63 24.92
N THR A 62 12.23 9.26 25.90
CA THR A 62 10.78 9.33 25.93
C THR A 62 10.26 10.56 25.19
N ILE A 63 9.27 10.34 24.35
CA ILE A 63 8.52 11.34 23.59
C ILE A 63 7.10 11.37 24.16
N THR A 64 6.55 12.57 24.32
CA THR A 64 5.22 12.78 24.92
C THR A 64 4.33 13.48 23.91
N TYR A 65 3.15 12.92 23.68
CA TYR A 65 2.09 13.52 22.89
C TYR A 65 0.82 13.55 23.75
N GLU A 66 0.28 14.74 23.97
CA GLU A 66 -0.83 14.98 24.92
C GLU A 66 -0.54 14.37 26.31
N ALA A 67 -1.26 13.31 26.68
CA ALA A 67 -1.08 12.57 27.94
C ALA A 67 -0.35 11.23 27.76
N GLU A 68 -0.04 10.83 26.53
CA GLU A 68 0.63 9.58 26.21
C GLU A 68 2.15 9.77 26.16
N LYS A 69 2.87 8.82 26.75
CA LYS A 69 4.33 8.85 26.85
C LYS A 69 4.89 7.51 26.40
N LYS A 70 5.68 7.53 25.32
CA LYS A 70 6.32 6.35 24.72
C LYS A 70 7.79 6.61 24.45
N THR A 71 8.61 5.57 24.49
CA THR A 71 10.01 5.62 24.07
C THR A 71 10.11 5.67 22.54
N ALA A 72 11.22 6.20 22.04
CA ALA A 72 11.52 6.20 20.60
C ALA A 72 11.42 4.79 19.99
N LEU A 73 11.87 3.76 20.72
CA LEU A 73 11.77 2.36 20.30
C LEU A 73 10.32 1.85 20.21
N GLU A 74 9.47 2.20 21.18
CA GLU A 74 8.05 1.82 21.16
C GLU A 74 7.32 2.45 19.97
N ILE A 75 7.55 3.74 19.73
CA ILE A 75 6.95 4.47 18.61
C ILE A 75 7.41 3.87 17.28
N TYR A 76 8.71 3.59 17.13
CA TYR A 76 9.24 2.95 15.93
C TYR A 76 8.65 1.57 15.70
N THR A 77 8.47 0.78 16.77
CA THR A 77 7.90 -0.57 16.69
C THR A 77 6.43 -0.53 16.24
N GLU A 78 5.66 0.44 16.73
CA GLU A 78 4.28 0.65 16.29
C GLU A 78 4.22 1.07 14.81
N MET A 79 5.05 2.02 14.40
CA MET A 79 5.06 2.53 13.03
C MET A 79 5.60 1.52 12.02
N ILE A 80 6.59 0.70 12.39
CA ILE A 80 7.16 -0.29 11.46
C ILE A 80 6.15 -1.39 11.16
N GLN A 81 5.33 -1.80 12.14
CA GLN A 81 4.24 -2.76 11.91
C GLN A 81 3.23 -2.22 10.89
N LYS A 82 2.91 -0.92 10.96
CA LYS A 82 2.01 -0.27 9.99
C LYS A 82 2.64 -0.14 8.61
N ALA A 83 3.93 0.16 8.54
CA ALA A 83 4.67 0.20 7.29
C ALA A 83 4.79 -1.18 6.62
N GLU A 84 5.01 -2.25 7.40
CA GLU A 84 5.02 -3.63 6.91
C GLU A 84 3.65 -4.06 6.36
N GLN A 85 2.57 -3.64 7.03
CA GLN A 85 1.21 -3.86 6.55
C GLN A 85 0.97 -3.13 5.21
N LEU A 86 1.40 -1.87 5.10
CA LEU A 86 1.33 -1.11 3.85
C LEU A 86 2.15 -1.77 2.72
N TYR A 87 3.37 -2.24 3.03
CA TYR A 87 4.21 -2.95 2.07
C TYR A 87 3.57 -4.26 1.60
N THR A 88 2.87 -4.97 2.49
CA THR A 88 2.12 -6.17 2.15
C THR A 88 0.99 -5.85 1.16
N TYR A 89 0.25 -4.76 1.38
CA TYR A 89 -0.78 -4.32 0.43
C TYR A 89 -0.18 -3.87 -0.91
N HIS A 90 0.97 -3.19 -0.88
CA HIS A 90 1.69 -2.82 -2.09
C HIS A 90 2.12 -4.03 -2.91
N ASN A 91 2.68 -5.06 -2.26
CA ASN A 91 3.08 -6.30 -2.94
C ASN A 91 1.88 -7.07 -3.47
N ALA A 92 0.80 -7.18 -2.68
CA ALA A 92 -0.42 -7.81 -3.14
C ALA A 92 -1.00 -7.07 -4.36
N TYR A 93 -0.95 -5.73 -4.35
CA TYR A 93 -1.36 -4.91 -5.48
C TYR A 93 -0.47 -5.16 -6.69
N HIS A 94 0.85 -5.19 -6.51
CA HIS A 94 1.80 -5.43 -7.59
C HIS A 94 1.59 -6.81 -8.22
N VAL A 95 1.44 -7.88 -7.44
CA VAL A 95 1.12 -9.23 -7.94
C VAL A 95 -0.20 -9.25 -8.70
N LEU A 96 -1.26 -8.63 -8.15
CA LEU A 96 -2.56 -8.57 -8.81
C LEU A 96 -2.52 -7.77 -10.13
N MET A 97 -1.66 -6.75 -10.21
CA MET A 97 -1.49 -5.92 -11.40
C MET A 97 -0.61 -6.60 -12.44
N GLU A 98 0.55 -7.12 -12.07
CA GLU A 98 1.43 -7.83 -13.01
C GLU A 98 0.77 -9.10 -13.56
N GLU A 99 -0.01 -9.83 -12.76
CA GLU A 99 -0.67 -11.05 -13.23
C GLU A 99 -2.04 -10.75 -13.85
N GLY A 100 -2.79 -9.78 -13.31
CA GLY A 100 -4.17 -9.50 -13.74
C GLY A 100 -4.32 -8.45 -14.83
N VAL A 101 -3.46 -7.44 -14.87
CA VAL A 101 -3.47 -6.44 -15.95
C VAL A 101 -2.78 -6.97 -17.20
N ASN A 102 -1.75 -7.79 -17.10
CA ASN A 102 -1.21 -8.46 -18.28
C ASN A 102 -2.24 -9.40 -18.93
N GLU A 103 -3.00 -10.17 -18.14
CA GLU A 103 -4.08 -11.01 -18.66
C GLU A 103 -5.21 -10.16 -19.30
N LEU A 104 -5.54 -9.00 -18.72
CA LEU A 104 -6.48 -8.05 -19.30
C LEU A 104 -5.97 -7.51 -20.65
N LEU A 105 -4.76 -6.96 -20.65
CA LEU A 105 -4.17 -6.26 -21.77
C LEU A 105 -3.95 -7.21 -22.95
N ASP A 106 -3.54 -8.45 -22.69
CA ASP A 106 -3.48 -9.52 -23.70
C ASP A 106 -4.86 -9.79 -24.32
N THR A 107 -5.93 -9.81 -23.53
CA THR A 107 -7.29 -10.07 -24.05
C THR A 107 -7.86 -8.93 -24.90
N ILE A 108 -7.30 -7.72 -24.81
CA ILE A 108 -7.68 -6.55 -25.63
C ILE A 108 -6.58 -6.12 -26.62
N GLY A 109 -5.52 -6.92 -26.76
CA GLY A 109 -4.47 -6.74 -27.77
C GLY A 109 -3.47 -5.61 -27.49
N ILE A 110 -3.27 -5.23 -26.23
CA ILE A 110 -2.32 -4.20 -25.81
C ILE A 110 -1.12 -4.88 -25.15
N ALA A 111 0.10 -4.60 -25.63
CA ALA A 111 1.32 -5.22 -25.11
C ALA A 111 1.74 -4.60 -23.75
N PRO A 112 2.26 -5.40 -22.80
CA PRO A 112 2.71 -4.95 -21.47
C PRO A 112 3.68 -3.76 -21.49
N ASP A 113 4.46 -3.66 -22.56
CA ASP A 113 5.52 -2.68 -22.82
C ASP A 113 5.03 -1.23 -22.87
N SER A 114 3.70 -1.02 -22.92
CA SER A 114 3.06 0.28 -23.16
C SER A 114 2.64 1.05 -21.90
N TYR A 115 2.69 0.43 -20.71
CA TYR A 115 2.44 1.11 -19.44
C TYR A 115 3.74 1.29 -18.67
N GLY A 116 4.28 2.51 -18.75
CA GLY A 116 5.33 2.96 -17.85
C GLY A 116 4.85 3.09 -16.41
N TYR A 117 5.80 3.27 -15.50
CA TYR A 117 5.64 3.50 -14.06
C TYR A 117 4.53 4.52 -13.67
N ASP A 118 4.10 5.37 -14.61
CA ASP A 118 3.07 6.40 -14.46
C ASP A 118 1.67 5.87 -14.08
N PHE A 119 1.30 4.63 -14.41
CA PHE A 119 0.03 4.06 -13.95
C PHE A 119 -0.01 3.89 -12.42
N TYR A 120 1.14 3.55 -11.82
CA TYR A 120 1.30 3.41 -10.37
C TYR A 120 1.10 4.74 -9.65
N GLN A 121 1.51 5.85 -10.26
CA GLN A 121 1.34 7.20 -9.72
C GLN A 121 -0.13 7.65 -9.84
N LEU A 122 -0.79 7.36 -10.96
CA LEU A 122 -2.21 7.68 -11.20
C LEU A 122 -3.20 7.02 -10.22
N CYS A 123 -2.92 5.79 -9.76
CA CYS A 123 -3.74 5.10 -8.76
C CYS A 123 -3.49 5.58 -7.31
N LEU A 124 -2.37 6.26 -7.06
CA LEU A 124 -2.05 6.85 -5.76
C LEU A 124 -2.49 8.32 -5.66
N GLU A 125 -2.62 9.02 -6.79
CA GLU A 125 -2.98 10.44 -6.87
C GLU A 125 -4.50 10.71 -7.05
N ASN A 126 -5.32 9.69 -7.28
CA ASN A 126 -6.80 9.73 -7.25
C ASN A 126 -7.35 8.73 -6.24
#